data_AF-A0A8T3S5Z0-F1
#
_entry.id   AF-A0A8T3S5Z0-F1
#
_cell.length_a   1.000
_cell.length_b   1.000
_cell.length_c   1.000
_cell.angle_alpha   90.00
_cell.angle_beta   90.00
_cell.angle_gamma   90.00
#
_symmetry.space_group_name_H-M   'P 1'
#
loop_
_entity.id
_entity.type
_entity.pdbx_description
1 polymer ?
#
loop_
_entity_poly.entity_id
_entity_poly.type
_entity_poly.pdbx_seq_one_letter_code
_entity_poly.pdbx_strand_id
1 'polypeptide(L)'
;MSESNQSWHALETYKSLITYGHAVLRYVFIINGGAIIAILTFIGDMVSKADGEHVPDMRQPLIFFILGLLVSGIALCLAYWTQLTIYSQLVNKKDSPVHVYWFNGLVVCVGLGIIFFGIGSFVAISRLTAY
;
A
#
# COMPACT_ATOMS: atom_id res chain seq x y z
N MET A 1 31.59 -15.32 20.14
CA MET A 1 31.10 -14.54 18.98
C MET A 1 31.54 -13.09 19.22
N SER A 2 32.42 -12.52 18.40
CA SER A 2 32.95 -11.16 18.65
C SER A 2 31.85 -10.10 18.47
N GLU A 3 31.90 -9.02 19.25
CA GLU A 3 30.95 -7.89 19.18
C GLU A 3 30.84 -7.30 17.75
N SER A 4 31.92 -7.37 16.97
CA SER A 4 31.95 -6.98 15.56
C SER A 4 30.97 -7.77 14.67
N ASN A 5 30.76 -9.05 14.97
CA ASN A 5 29.86 -9.89 14.16
C ASN A 5 28.40 -9.57 14.49
N GLN A 6 28.09 -9.26 15.76
CA GLN A 6 26.73 -8.89 16.15
C GLN A 6 26.30 -7.55 15.53
N SER A 7 27.18 -6.55 15.51
CA SER A 7 26.88 -5.25 14.88
C SER A 7 26.72 -5.37 13.36
N TRP A 8 27.54 -6.20 12.70
CA TRP A 8 27.41 -6.48 11.27
C TRP A 8 26.09 -7.18 10.94
N HIS A 9 25.71 -8.22 11.69
CA HIS A 9 24.44 -8.93 11.49
C HIS A 9 23.23 -8.01 11.72
N ALA A 10 23.27 -7.13 12.73
CA ALA A 10 22.21 -6.16 12.98
C ALA A 10 22.06 -5.16 11.81
N LEU A 11 23.18 -4.66 11.26
CA LEU A 11 23.17 -3.73 10.14
C LEU A 11 22.62 -4.36 8.85
N GLU A 12 23.04 -5.58 8.52
CA GLU A 12 22.53 -6.30 7.34
C GLU A 12 21.03 -6.62 7.46
N THR A 13 20.61 -7.04 8.66
CA THR A 13 19.18 -7.28 8.94
C THR A 13 18.36 -6.01 8.79
N TYR A 14 18.87 -4.87 9.28
CA TYR A 14 18.21 -3.57 9.14
C TYR A 14 18.07 -3.13 7.68
N LYS A 15 19.12 -3.31 6.86
CA LYS A 15 19.06 -3.03 5.41
C LYS A 15 18.00 -3.89 4.73
N SER A 16 17.99 -5.18 5.01
CA SER A 16 17.00 -6.11 4.46
C SER A 16 15.57 -5.72 4.88
N LEU A 17 15.37 -5.33 6.15
CA LEU A 17 14.07 -4.88 6.64
C LEU A 17 13.55 -3.64 5.88
N ILE A 18 14.42 -2.67 5.60
CA ILE A 18 14.07 -1.50 4.76
C ILE A 18 13.68 -1.95 3.34
N THR A 19 14.46 -2.86 2.74
CA THR A 19 14.16 -3.40 1.41
C THR A 19 12.78 -4.05 1.36
N TYR A 20 12.44 -4.90 2.34
CA TYR A 20 11.11 -5.49 2.45
C TYR A 20 10.03 -4.44 2.69
N GLY A 21 10.30 -3.42 3.52
CA GLY A 21 9.35 -2.32 3.74
C GLY A 21 8.99 -1.58 2.44
N HIS A 22 9.97 -1.25 1.60
CA HIS A 22 9.72 -0.67 0.29
C HIS A 22 8.97 -1.62 -0.65
N ALA A 23 9.28 -2.92 -0.61
CA ALA A 23 8.59 -3.92 -1.40
C ALA A 23 7.10 -4.00 -1.04
N VAL A 24 6.77 -3.99 0.25
CA VAL A 24 5.38 -4.01 0.74
C VAL A 24 4.63 -2.74 0.35
N LEU A 25 5.22 -1.56 0.51
CA LEU A 25 4.58 -0.30 0.11
C LEU A 25 4.26 -0.29 -1.40
N ARG A 26 5.20 -0.73 -2.23
CA ARG A 26 5.00 -0.84 -3.68
C ARG A 26 3.94 -1.87 -4.01
N TYR A 27 3.93 -3.02 -3.33
CA TYR A 27 2.94 -4.06 -3.51
C TYR A 27 1.52 -3.52 -3.28
N VAL A 28 1.25 -2.89 -2.13
CA VAL A 28 -0.11 -2.40 -1.82
C VAL A 28 -0.56 -1.29 -2.79
N PHE A 29 0.36 -0.42 -3.21
CA PHE A 29 0.08 0.59 -4.24
C PHE A 29 -0.27 -0.06 -5.60
N ILE A 30 0.53 -1.03 -6.04
CA ILE A 30 0.38 -1.70 -7.34
C ILE A 30 -0.90 -2.53 -7.39
N ILE A 31 -1.24 -3.29 -6.35
CA ILE A 31 -2.46 -4.13 -6.39
C ILE A 31 -3.73 -3.28 -6.47
N ASN A 32 -3.80 -2.17 -5.72
CA ASN A 32 -4.96 -1.27 -5.75
C ASN A 32 -5.03 -0.51 -7.08
N GLY A 33 -3.92 0.09 -7.52
CA GLY A 33 -3.86 0.79 -8.80
C GLY A 33 -4.11 -0.13 -10.00
N GLY A 34 -3.53 -1.33 -9.99
CA GLY A 34 -3.71 -2.36 -11.00
C GLY A 34 -5.15 -2.84 -11.10
N ALA A 35 -5.84 -3.01 -9.97
CA ALA A 35 -7.27 -3.35 -9.96
C ALA A 35 -8.14 -2.25 -10.56
N ILE A 36 -7.87 -0.97 -10.26
CA ILE A 36 -8.59 0.18 -10.86
C ILE A 36 -8.41 0.17 -12.38
N ILE A 37 -7.18 0.03 -12.85
CA ILE A 37 -6.87 0.00 -14.29
C ILE A 37 -7.59 -1.19 -14.94
N ALA A 38 -7.48 -2.39 -14.36
CA ALA A 38 -8.12 -3.59 -14.91
C ALA A 38 -9.64 -3.44 -15.03
N ILE A 39 -10.31 -2.90 -14.00
CA ILE A 39 -11.77 -2.70 -14.03
C ILE A 39 -12.15 -1.63 -15.05
N LEU A 40 -11.45 -0.49 -15.10
CA LEU A 40 -11.75 0.57 -16.08
C LEU A 40 -11.51 0.10 -17.51
N THR A 41 -10.46 -0.69 -17.75
CA THR A 41 -10.20 -1.30 -19.07
C THR A 41 -11.30 -2.27 -19.45
N PHE A 42 -11.72 -3.15 -18.54
CA PHE A 42 -12.81 -4.11 -18.78
C PHE A 42 -14.13 -3.40 -19.10
N ILE A 43 -14.52 -2.41 -18.30
CA ILE A 43 -15.74 -1.62 -18.53
C ILE A 43 -15.66 -0.85 -19.85
N GLY A 44 -14.51 -0.24 -20.16
CA GLY A 44 -14.31 0.49 -21.40
C GLY A 44 -14.49 -0.40 -22.64
N ASP A 45 -13.98 -1.63 -22.59
CA ASP A 45 -14.18 -2.62 -23.65
C ASP A 45 -15.65 -3.02 -23.80
N MET A 46 -16.34 -3.29 -22.69
CA MET A 46 -17.77 -3.64 -22.72
C MET A 46 -18.63 -2.50 -23.27
N VAL A 47 -18.42 -1.26 -22.82
CA VAL A 47 -19.17 -0.09 -23.30
C VAL A 47 -18.96 0.14 -24.79
N SER A 48 -17.76 -0.15 -25.31
CA SER A 48 -17.47 0.01 -26.75
C SER A 48 -18.15 -1.03 -27.64
N LYS A 49 -18.54 -2.18 -27.08
CA LYS A 49 -19.13 -3.32 -27.79
C LYS A 49 -20.62 -3.54 -27.50
N ALA A 50 -21.15 -2.95 -26.44
CA ALA A 50 -22.51 -3.18 -25.98
C ALA A 50 -23.52 -2.33 -26.79
N ASP A 51 -24.09 -2.91 -27.84
CA ASP A 51 -25.34 -2.45 -28.47
C ASP A 51 -26.54 -2.79 -27.57
N GLY A 52 -26.58 -2.23 -26.36
CA GLY A 52 -27.74 -2.33 -25.45
C GLY A 52 -27.69 -3.41 -24.36
N GLU A 53 -26.58 -4.13 -24.18
CA GLU A 53 -26.39 -4.97 -22.98
C GLU A 53 -26.09 -4.12 -21.74
N HIS A 54 -26.61 -4.55 -20.59
CA HIS A 54 -26.34 -3.87 -19.32
C HIS A 54 -24.84 -4.01 -18.96
N VAL A 55 -24.23 -2.94 -18.47
CA VAL A 55 -22.85 -3.02 -17.97
C VAL A 55 -22.93 -3.23 -16.46
N PRO A 56 -22.19 -4.19 -15.88
CA PRO A 56 -22.24 -4.42 -14.43
C PRO A 56 -21.77 -3.18 -13.66
N ASP A 57 -22.51 -2.79 -12.62
CA ASP A 57 -22.16 -1.63 -11.80
C ASP A 57 -20.97 -1.93 -10.88
N MET A 58 -19.79 -1.51 -11.33
CA MET A 58 -18.52 -1.66 -10.62
C MET A 58 -18.12 -0.42 -9.80
N ARG A 59 -19.02 0.53 -9.56
CA ARG A 59 -18.67 1.76 -8.80
C ARG A 59 -18.22 1.44 -7.37
N GLN A 60 -18.93 0.57 -6.68
CA GLN A 60 -18.62 0.18 -5.30
C GLN A 60 -17.21 -0.44 -5.13
N PRO A 61 -16.82 -1.48 -5.89
CA PRO A 61 -15.47 -2.03 -5.76
C PRO A 61 -14.39 -1.02 -6.15
N LEU A 62 -14.66 -0.17 -7.16
CA LEU A 62 -13.72 0.87 -7.58
C LEU A 62 -13.43 1.89 -6.48
N ILE A 63 -14.45 2.28 -5.70
CA ILE A 63 -14.27 3.18 -4.54
C ILE A 63 -13.31 2.55 -3.52
N PHE A 64 -13.46 1.27 -3.20
CA PHE A 64 -12.56 0.59 -2.26
C PHE A 64 -11.12 0.57 -2.77
N PHE A 65 -10.89 0.27 -4.05
CA PHE A 65 -9.54 0.30 -4.61
C PHE A 65 -8.93 1.71 -4.63
N ILE A 66 -9.73 2.75 -4.91
CA ILE A 66 -9.28 4.15 -4.84
C ILE A 66 -8.88 4.51 -3.41
N LEU A 67 -9.69 4.14 -2.41
CA LEU A 67 -9.35 4.36 -1.00
C LEU A 67 -8.06 3.61 -0.62
N GLY A 68 -7.90 2.36 -1.05
CA GLY A 68 -6.68 1.59 -0.87
C GLY A 68 -5.45 2.25 -1.51
N LEU A 69 -5.60 2.80 -2.71
CA LEU A 69 -4.54 3.52 -3.41
C LEU A 69 -4.15 4.82 -2.69
N LEU A 70 -5.12 5.62 -2.27
CA LEU A 70 -4.88 6.88 -1.55
C LEU A 70 -4.18 6.63 -0.21
N VAL A 71 -4.65 5.66 0.57
CA VAL A 71 -4.01 5.30 1.84
C VAL A 71 -2.61 4.75 1.64
N SER A 72 -2.35 4.03 0.55
CA SER A 72 -0.99 3.58 0.18
C SER A 72 -0.06 4.76 -0.15
N GLY A 73 -0.57 5.80 -0.81
CA GLY A 73 0.17 7.04 -1.04
C GLY A 73 0.52 7.75 0.27
N ILE A 74 -0.43 7.84 1.20
CA ILE A 74 -0.18 8.39 2.56
C ILE A 74 0.87 7.56 3.29
N ALA A 75 0.81 6.23 3.21
CA ALA A 75 1.81 5.34 3.82
C ALA A 75 3.22 5.62 3.30
N LEU A 76 3.38 5.90 1.99
CA LEU A 76 4.66 6.27 1.40
C LEU A 76 5.19 7.60 1.95
N CYS A 77 4.33 8.61 2.11
CA CYS A 77 4.69 9.86 2.76
C CYS A 77 5.14 9.63 4.21
N LEU A 78 4.40 8.84 4.99
CA LEU A 78 4.77 8.50 6.37
C LEU A 78 6.11 7.74 6.45
N ALA A 79 6.42 6.90 5.45
CA ALA A 79 7.70 6.20 5.34
C ALA A 79 8.84 7.21 5.21
N TYR A 80 8.66 8.20 4.33
CA TYR A 80 9.61 9.28 4.13
C TYR A 80 9.81 10.10 5.42
N TRP A 81 8.74 10.48 6.11
CA TRP A 81 8.82 11.21 7.38
C TRP A 81 9.52 10.42 8.48
N THR A 82 9.28 9.11 8.55
CA THR A 82 9.96 8.21 9.50
C THR A 82 11.46 8.25 9.26
N GLN A 83 11.90 8.08 8.01
CA GLN A 83 13.32 8.12 7.65
C GLN A 83 13.95 9.49 7.89
N LEU A 84 13.24 10.57 7.55
CA LEU A 84 13.70 11.94 7.80
C LEU A 84 13.88 12.21 9.30
N THR A 85 12.96 11.71 10.13
CA THR A 85 13.03 11.87 11.59
C THR A 85 14.23 11.08 12.16
N ILE A 86 14.43 9.83 11.75
CA ILE A 86 15.58 9.02 12.17
C ILE A 86 16.89 9.70 11.76
N TYR A 87 16.97 10.19 10.52
CA TYR A 87 18.14 10.93 10.03
C TYR A 87 18.41 12.19 10.87
N SER A 88 17.37 12.97 11.16
CA SER A 88 17.48 14.17 12.01
C SER A 88 17.97 13.84 13.42
N GLN A 89 17.55 12.71 14.00
CA GLN A 89 17.99 12.26 15.32
C GLN A 89 19.47 11.85 15.32
N LEU A 90 19.91 11.15 14.26
CA LEU A 90 21.32 10.79 14.08
C LEU A 90 22.22 12.03 13.96
N VAL A 91 21.80 13.03 13.18
CA VAL A 91 22.56 14.28 12.98
C VAL A 91 22.59 15.13 14.25
N ASN A 92 21.45 15.32 14.90
CA ASN A 92 21.31 16.21 16.06
C ASN A 92 21.62 15.53 17.40
N LYS A 93 21.95 14.23 17.41
CA LYS A 93 22.20 13.40 18.61
C LYS A 93 21.09 13.53 19.68
N LYS A 94 19.86 13.75 19.24
CA LYS A 94 18.69 13.93 20.11
C LYS A 94 17.79 12.73 19.95
N ASP A 95 17.74 11.90 20.98
CA ASP A 95 16.82 10.77 21.01
C ASP A 95 15.39 11.26 21.22
N SER A 96 14.47 10.81 20.37
CA SER A 96 13.07 11.17 20.46
C SER A 96 12.18 10.04 19.92
N PRO A 97 11.09 9.67 20.59
CA PRO A 97 10.21 8.60 20.12
C PRO A 97 9.34 9.00 18.92
N VAL A 98 9.49 10.20 18.36
CA VAL A 98 8.65 10.72 17.26
C VAL A 98 8.66 9.81 16.03
N HIS A 99 9.79 9.18 15.69
CA HIS A 99 9.87 8.26 14.54
C HIS A 99 8.96 7.03 14.72
N VAL A 100 8.70 6.58 15.96
CA VAL A 100 7.83 5.43 16.26
C VAL A 100 6.39 5.74 15.92
N TYR A 101 5.92 6.96 16.20
CA TYR A 101 4.55 7.37 15.87
C TYR A 101 4.31 7.40 14.35
N TRP A 102 5.26 7.95 13.58
CA TRP A 102 5.19 7.94 12.12
C TRP A 102 5.22 6.53 11.54
N PHE A 103 6.06 5.66 12.09
CA PHE A 103 6.15 4.26 11.69
C PHE A 103 4.87 3.48 11.98
N ASN A 104 4.29 3.65 13.18
CA ASN A 104 3.01 3.02 13.53
C ASN A 104 1.88 3.47 12.60
N GLY A 105 1.82 4.77 12.27
CA GLY A 105 0.88 5.30 11.28
C GLY A 105 1.05 4.63 9.91
N LEU A 106 2.30 4.47 9.45
CA LEU A 106 2.60 3.76 8.21
C LEU A 106 2.07 2.31 8.23
N VAL A 107 2.30 1.56 9.31
CA VAL A 107 1.88 0.16 9.41
C VAL A 107 0.34 0.06 9.35
N VAL A 108 -0.36 0.97 10.04
CA VAL A 108 -1.83 1.04 9.99
C VAL A 108 -2.31 1.35 8.57
N CYS A 109 -1.71 2.33 7.89
CA CYS A 109 -2.08 2.66 6.51
C CYS A 109 -1.86 1.48 5.54
N VAL A 110 -0.73 0.78 5.65
CA VAL A 110 -0.45 -0.42 4.84
C VAL A 110 -1.51 -1.49 5.08
N GLY A 111 -1.84 -1.77 6.34
CA GLY A 111 -2.89 -2.73 6.70
C GLY A 111 -4.25 -2.35 6.12
N LEU A 112 -4.65 -1.08 6.25
CA LEU A 112 -5.89 -0.56 5.68
C LEU A 112 -5.93 -0.68 4.15
N GLY A 113 -4.81 -0.42 3.46
CA GLY A 113 -4.73 -0.56 2.00
C GLY A 113 -4.94 -2.00 1.53
N ILE A 114 -4.46 -2.99 2.30
CA ILE A 114 -4.69 -4.41 2.03
C ILE A 114 -6.16 -4.80 2.32
N ILE A 115 -6.73 -4.29 3.42
CA ILE A 115 -8.14 -4.52 3.75
C ILE A 115 -9.06 -3.97 2.67
N PHE A 116 -8.81 -2.74 2.20
CA PHE A 116 -9.59 -2.15 1.11
C PHE A 116 -9.46 -2.93 -0.19
N PHE A 117 -8.28 -3.42 -0.53
CA PHE A 117 -8.11 -4.32 -1.66
C PHE A 117 -8.96 -5.59 -1.52
N GLY A 118 -8.90 -6.26 -0.35
CA GLY A 118 -9.67 -7.47 -0.10
C GLY A 118 -11.19 -7.26 -0.19
N ILE A 119 -11.70 -6.18 0.42
CA ILE A 119 -13.12 -5.81 0.35
C ILE A 119 -13.51 -5.46 -1.09
N GLY A 120 -12.71 -4.63 -1.77
CA GLY A 120 -12.94 -4.26 -3.17
C GLY A 120 -13.01 -5.47 -4.10
N SER A 121 -12.09 -6.43 -3.93
CA SER A 121 -12.08 -7.67 -4.72
C SER A 121 -13.30 -8.54 -4.43
N PHE A 122 -13.69 -8.69 -3.16
CA PHE A 122 -14.88 -9.47 -2.80
C PHE A 122 -16.17 -8.86 -3.38
N VAL A 123 -16.32 -7.54 -3.25
CA VAL A 123 -17.46 -6.81 -3.82
C VAL A 123 -17.46 -6.91 -5.35
N ALA A 124 -16.30 -6.80 -6.01
CA ALA A 124 -16.20 -6.93 -7.46
C ALA A 124 -16.68 -8.29 -7.96
N ILE A 125 -16.27 -9.38 -7.29
CA ILE A 125 -16.72 -10.74 -7.61
C ILE A 125 -18.23 -10.85 -7.45
N SER A 126 -18.80 -10.35 -6.35
CA SER A 126 -20.24 -10.42 -6.10
C SER A 126 -21.07 -9.68 -7.16
N ARG A 127 -20.55 -8.58 -7.70
CA ARG A 127 -21.20 -7.80 -8.77
C ARG A 127 -21.10 -8.46 -10.12
N LEU A 128 -19.99 -9.16 -10.39
CA LEU A 128 -19.82 -9.92 -11.63
C LEU A 128 -20.71 -11.16 -11.66
N THR A 129 -20.88 -11.87 -10.55
CA THR A 129 -21.75 -13.06 -10.46
C THR A 129 -23.24 -12.74 -10.51
N ALA A 130 -23.62 -11.48 -10.26
CA ALA A 130 -25.00 -11.03 -10.28
C ALA A 130 -25.45 -10.52 -11.67
N TYR A 131 -24.56 -10.57 -12.67
CA TYR A 131 -24.77 -10.18 -14.06
C TYR A 131 -24.79 -11.44 -14.94
#